data_AF-A0A7S3Q327-F1
#
_entry.id   AF-A0A7S3Q327-F1
#
_cell.length_a   1.000
_cell.length_b   1.000
_cell.length_c   1.000
_cell.angle_alpha   90.00
_cell.angle_beta   90.00
_cell.angle_gamma   90.00
#
_symmetry.space_group_name_H-M   'P 1'
#
loop_
_entity.id
_entity.type
_entity.pdbx_description
1 polymer ?
#
loop_
_entity_poly.entity_id
_entity_poly.type
_entity_poly.pdbx_seq_one_letter_code
_entity_poly.pdbx_strand_id
1 'polypeptide(L)'
;MSNDDGSSQQNSRAIEELLAGTKTGILHISWYASWLFDRSKRGISRALGIDDVGNNKRNYRGNLDNTNMIDSTSEVLQVVGVGYGRTGTYSLGLALNQLGLPTLHTQHLYETPEILDMWTEQVFNPAIEKHEISMGKPDFDVIASHGYRATVDLPMALYFEQIYERYPEDCKFILTTRDTSEEWFNSFRLLATSISHTTNMAGHLVSYMYQLASYWRWLLATVDQNSDILSVPIGMPLPPLDKRRAIESYEEHNRRVRELIPVDRLLEYNVKQGWQPLCDFLEVENCPIKRPFPKTNSALSIKAQTVTAMVAYFTILICITVPIANYAFEKVTGQKLMSWIKTKVKSYKQYSIRKKKR
;
A
#
# COMPACT_ATOMS: atom_id res chain seq x y z
N MET A 1 -33.73 -26.07 17.61
CA MET A 1 -33.08 -25.92 16.29
C MET A 1 -32.85 -24.43 16.05
N SER A 2 -31.68 -23.89 16.40
CA SER A 2 -31.35 -22.47 16.12
C SER A 2 -29.86 -22.12 16.26
N ASN A 3 -28.94 -23.07 16.07
CA ASN A 3 -27.48 -22.80 16.17
C ASN A 3 -26.72 -22.95 14.84
N ASP A 4 -27.38 -23.35 13.74
CA ASP A 4 -26.69 -23.63 12.47
C ASP A 4 -26.54 -22.41 11.55
N ASP A 5 -27.41 -21.41 11.69
CA ASP A 5 -27.47 -20.28 10.76
C ASP A 5 -26.28 -19.31 10.93
N GLY A 6 -25.84 -19.11 12.18
CA GLY A 6 -24.68 -18.27 12.50
C GLY A 6 -23.34 -18.83 12.02
N SER A 7 -23.19 -20.16 12.02
CA SER A 7 -21.93 -20.80 11.59
C SER A 7 -21.77 -20.76 10.07
N SER A 8 -22.85 -20.97 9.32
CA SER A 8 -22.85 -20.94 7.86
C SER A 8 -22.57 -19.53 7.32
N GLN A 9 -23.18 -18.50 7.92
CA GLN A 9 -22.99 -17.11 7.53
C GLN A 9 -21.57 -16.61 7.88
N GLN A 10 -21.02 -17.04 9.01
CA GLN A 10 -19.64 -16.75 9.40
C GLN A 10 -18.63 -17.43 8.45
N ASN A 11 -18.89 -18.68 8.05
CA ASN A 11 -18.05 -19.40 7.10
C ASN A 11 -18.09 -18.77 5.70
N SER A 12 -19.28 -18.41 5.21
CA SER A 12 -19.44 -17.73 3.92
C SER A 12 -18.65 -16.41 3.88
N ARG A 13 -18.79 -15.60 4.94
CA ARG A 13 -18.05 -14.35 5.08
C ARG A 13 -16.53 -14.55 5.09
N ALA A 14 -16.04 -15.57 5.81
CA ALA A 14 -14.61 -15.87 5.85
C ALA A 14 -14.07 -16.26 4.46
N ILE A 15 -14.84 -17.01 3.68
CA ILE A 15 -14.50 -17.38 2.30
C ILE A 15 -14.43 -16.14 1.41
N GLU A 16 -15.41 -15.23 1.49
CA GLU A 16 -15.39 -13.97 0.73
C GLU A 16 -14.16 -13.11 1.07
N GLU A 17 -13.82 -12.99 2.36
CA GLU A 17 -12.63 -12.24 2.81
C GLU A 17 -11.32 -12.85 2.29
N LEU A 18 -11.22 -14.19 2.25
CA LEU A 18 -10.07 -14.92 1.67
C LEU A 18 -9.95 -14.68 0.17
N LEU A 19 -11.06 -14.78 -0.57
CA LEU A 19 -11.09 -14.55 -2.02
C LEU A 19 -10.74 -13.10 -2.36
N ALA A 20 -11.25 -12.13 -1.61
CA ALA A 20 -10.91 -10.72 -1.77
C ALA A 20 -9.41 -10.48 -1.58
N GLY A 21 -8.82 -11.00 -0.48
CA GLY A 21 -7.38 -10.88 -0.23
C GLY A 21 -6.51 -11.54 -1.32
N THR A 22 -6.92 -12.72 -1.79
CA THR A 22 -6.24 -13.45 -2.88
C THR A 22 -6.28 -12.64 -4.19
N LYS A 23 -7.44 -12.09 -4.54
CA LYS A 23 -7.62 -11.25 -5.74
C LYS A 23 -6.69 -10.03 -5.70
N THR A 24 -6.63 -9.34 -4.56
CA THR A 24 -5.72 -8.19 -4.39
C THR A 24 -4.26 -8.62 -4.53
N GLY A 25 -3.88 -9.77 -3.97
CA GLY A 25 -2.54 -10.34 -4.16
C GLY A 25 -2.19 -10.58 -5.63
N ILE A 26 -3.12 -11.15 -6.41
CA ILE A 26 -2.95 -11.38 -7.86
C ILE A 26 -2.82 -10.06 -8.63
N LEU A 27 -3.64 -9.06 -8.31
CA LEU A 27 -3.56 -7.74 -8.93
C LEU A 27 -2.19 -7.09 -8.69
N HIS A 28 -1.65 -7.18 -7.47
CA HIS A 28 -0.30 -6.68 -7.18
C HIS A 28 0.79 -7.37 -8.03
N ILE A 29 0.66 -8.68 -8.26
CA ILE A 29 1.61 -9.44 -9.09
C ILE A 29 1.49 -9.04 -10.57
N SER A 30 0.27 -8.94 -11.09
CA SER A 30 0.01 -8.56 -12.49
C SER A 30 0.53 -7.15 -12.77
N TRP A 31 0.22 -6.21 -11.88
CA TRP A 31 0.73 -4.85 -11.97
C TRP A 31 2.25 -4.82 -11.91
N TYR A 32 2.86 -5.60 -11.00
CA TYR A 32 4.32 -5.66 -10.88
C TYR A 32 5.00 -6.06 -12.19
N ALA A 33 4.43 -7.03 -12.90
CA ALA A 33 4.91 -7.41 -14.23
C ALA A 33 4.82 -6.25 -15.25
N SER A 34 3.70 -5.51 -15.27
CA SER A 34 3.53 -4.34 -16.13
C SER A 34 4.50 -3.21 -15.79
N TRP A 35 4.67 -2.90 -14.50
CA TRP A 35 5.58 -1.85 -14.03
C TRP A 35 7.04 -2.15 -14.38
N LEU A 36 7.49 -3.39 -14.21
CA LEU A 36 8.83 -3.81 -14.63
C LEU A 36 9.06 -3.55 -16.12
N PHE A 37 8.05 -3.84 -16.93
CA PHE A 37 8.10 -3.63 -18.37
C PHE A 37 8.21 -2.14 -18.71
N ASP A 38 7.37 -1.30 -18.11
CA ASP A 38 7.37 0.16 -18.37
C ASP A 38 8.63 0.84 -17.83
N ARG A 39 9.14 0.45 -16.66
CA ARG A 39 10.41 0.99 -16.16
C ARG A 39 11.60 0.53 -16.98
N SER A 40 11.59 -0.71 -17.48
CA SER A 40 12.62 -1.17 -18.42
C SER A 40 12.59 -0.35 -19.71
N LYS A 41 11.39 -0.10 -20.27
CA LYS A 41 11.23 0.81 -21.42
C LYS A 41 11.76 2.21 -21.15
N ARG A 42 11.43 2.82 -19.99
CA ARG A 42 11.93 4.14 -19.61
C ARG A 42 13.44 4.15 -19.41
N GLY A 43 14.01 3.14 -18.76
CA GLY A 43 15.46 3.01 -18.59
C GLY A 43 16.20 2.84 -19.92
N ILE A 44 15.65 2.05 -20.84
CA ILE A 44 16.16 1.89 -22.20
C ILE A 44 16.04 3.21 -22.97
N SER A 45 14.90 3.90 -22.88
CA SER A 45 14.67 5.18 -23.57
C SER A 45 15.64 6.27 -23.08
N ARG A 46 15.90 6.34 -21.76
CA ARG A 46 16.97 7.20 -21.18
C ARG A 46 18.35 6.85 -21.71
N ALA A 47 18.70 5.56 -21.68
CA ALA A 47 20.02 5.10 -22.12
C ALA A 47 20.24 5.34 -23.62
N LEU A 48 19.18 5.33 -24.41
CA LEU A 48 19.19 5.63 -25.84
C LEU A 48 19.02 7.12 -26.16
N GLY A 49 18.83 7.99 -25.16
CA GLY A 49 18.58 9.42 -25.36
C GLY A 49 17.29 9.72 -26.12
N ILE A 50 16.33 8.79 -26.11
CA ILE A 50 15.02 8.91 -26.76
C ILE A 50 14.01 9.63 -25.85
N ASP A 51 14.41 9.89 -24.61
CA ASP A 51 13.61 10.60 -23.62
C ASP A 51 13.43 12.08 -23.96
N ASP A 52 12.20 12.47 -24.34
CA ASP A 52 11.73 13.87 -24.36
C ASP A 52 11.45 14.40 -22.93
N VAL A 53 12.33 14.05 -21.98
CA VAL A 53 12.22 14.43 -20.56
C VAL A 53 12.74 15.86 -20.32
N GLY A 54 13.21 16.54 -21.37
CA GLY A 54 13.60 17.94 -21.35
C GLY A 54 12.44 18.95 -21.44
N ASN A 55 11.24 18.54 -21.87
CA ASN A 55 10.18 19.50 -22.23
C ASN A 55 8.89 19.43 -21.39
N ASN A 56 8.64 18.33 -20.65
CA ASN A 56 7.40 18.21 -19.87
C ASN A 56 7.36 19.01 -18.56
N LYS A 57 8.48 19.58 -18.10
CA LYS A 57 8.46 20.55 -16.98
C LYS A 57 7.92 21.93 -17.37
N ARG A 58 7.79 22.24 -18.67
CA ARG A 58 7.22 23.51 -19.16
C ARG A 58 5.87 23.37 -19.85
N ASN A 59 5.54 22.19 -20.38
CA ASN A 59 4.33 22.01 -21.19
C ASN A 59 3.02 21.80 -20.40
N TYR A 60 3.05 21.58 -19.09
CA TYR A 60 1.81 21.60 -18.29
C TYR A 60 1.23 23.01 -18.08
N ARG A 61 2.04 24.07 -18.24
CA ARG A 61 1.55 25.47 -18.25
C ARG A 61 1.18 26.00 -19.63
N GLY A 62 1.58 25.31 -20.71
CA GLY A 62 1.56 25.86 -22.07
C GLY A 62 0.49 25.29 -23.01
N ASN A 63 -0.35 24.35 -22.54
CA ASN A 63 -1.31 23.67 -23.41
C ASN A 63 -2.77 23.78 -22.91
N LEU A 64 -3.07 24.81 -22.12
CA LEU A 64 -4.43 25.15 -21.66
C LEU A 64 -5.16 26.15 -22.57
N ASP A 65 -4.51 26.67 -23.61
CA ASP A 65 -5.10 27.74 -24.43
C ASP A 65 -5.96 27.25 -25.61
N ASN A 66 -6.12 25.95 -25.83
CA ASN A 66 -6.95 25.46 -26.95
C ASN A 66 -7.56 24.08 -26.73
N THR A 67 -8.38 23.94 -25.69
CA THR A 67 -9.55 23.04 -25.73
C THR A 67 -10.51 23.41 -24.60
N ASN A 68 -11.73 23.79 -24.97
CA ASN A 68 -12.96 23.93 -24.16
C ASN A 68 -12.80 23.83 -22.63
N MET A 69 -13.07 24.95 -21.94
CA MET A 69 -13.34 25.10 -20.51
C MET A 69 -13.39 23.75 -19.75
N ILE A 70 -12.23 23.26 -19.34
CA ILE A 70 -12.17 22.29 -18.25
C ILE A 70 -12.51 23.11 -17.00
N ASP A 71 -13.65 22.77 -16.40
CA ASP A 71 -14.14 23.40 -15.19
C ASP A 71 -13.04 23.44 -14.14
N SER A 72 -12.73 24.63 -13.62
CA SER A 72 -11.69 24.90 -12.61
C SER A 72 -11.84 24.08 -11.31
N THR A 73 -12.94 23.34 -11.16
CA THR A 73 -13.20 22.41 -10.07
C THR A 73 -12.46 21.07 -10.20
N SER A 74 -11.88 20.72 -11.36
CA SER A 74 -11.23 19.42 -11.58
C SER A 74 -9.82 19.29 -10.97
N GLU A 75 -9.24 20.37 -10.46
CA GLU A 75 -7.89 20.39 -9.86
C GLU A 75 -7.91 20.52 -8.31
N VAL A 76 -9.08 20.45 -7.68
CA VAL A 76 -9.26 20.75 -6.26
C VAL A 76 -9.69 19.50 -5.48
N LEU A 77 -8.99 19.18 -4.38
CA LEU A 77 -9.41 18.15 -3.44
C LEU A 77 -10.63 18.64 -2.65
N GLN A 78 -11.70 17.87 -2.66
CA GLN A 78 -12.95 18.19 -1.98
C GLN A 78 -13.07 17.50 -0.62
N VAL A 79 -12.54 16.28 -0.50
CA VAL A 79 -12.63 15.49 0.73
C VAL A 79 -11.28 14.91 1.11
N VAL A 80 -10.83 15.17 2.33
CA VAL A 80 -9.56 14.65 2.83
C VAL A 80 -9.80 13.82 4.10
N GLY A 81 -9.59 12.52 3.98
CA GLY A 81 -9.52 11.60 5.10
C GLY A 81 -8.22 11.79 5.86
N VAL A 82 -8.34 12.23 7.10
CA VAL A 82 -7.22 12.57 8.00
C VAL A 82 -7.02 11.54 9.10
N GLY A 83 -7.75 10.42 9.06
CA GLY A 83 -7.52 9.31 10.00
C GLY A 83 -6.32 8.46 9.61
N TYR A 84 -5.60 7.95 10.61
CA TYR A 84 -4.55 6.97 10.41
C TYR A 84 -5.07 5.72 9.69
N GLY A 85 -4.16 5.05 8.97
CA GLY A 85 -4.42 3.73 8.43
C GLY A 85 -4.97 2.77 9.49
N ARG A 86 -5.79 1.83 9.03
CA ARG A 86 -6.51 0.83 9.86
C ARG A 86 -7.70 1.34 10.67
N THR A 87 -8.12 2.59 10.51
CA THR A 87 -9.36 3.12 11.12
C THR A 87 -10.61 2.93 10.24
N GLY A 88 -10.48 2.25 9.10
CA GLY A 88 -11.55 2.08 8.11
C GLY A 88 -11.37 2.93 6.85
N THR A 89 -10.21 3.56 6.69
CA THR A 89 -9.82 4.40 5.54
C THR A 89 -10.15 3.79 4.17
N TYR A 90 -9.87 2.49 3.96
CA TYR A 90 -10.16 1.83 2.69
C TYR A 90 -11.67 1.70 2.42
N SER A 91 -12.44 1.35 3.45
CA SER A 91 -13.91 1.33 3.38
C SER A 91 -14.47 2.72 3.08
N LEU A 92 -13.93 3.76 3.73
CA LEU A 92 -14.27 5.14 3.44
C LEU A 92 -13.94 5.51 1.98
N GLY A 93 -12.75 5.17 1.49
CA GLY A 93 -12.36 5.45 0.11
C GLY A 93 -13.27 4.78 -0.93
N LEU A 94 -13.70 3.53 -0.68
CA LEU A 94 -14.70 2.87 -1.52
C LEU A 94 -16.07 3.56 -1.45
N ALA A 95 -16.47 4.04 -0.27
CA ALA A 95 -17.72 4.77 -0.10
C ALA A 95 -17.69 6.10 -0.86
N LEU A 96 -16.62 6.87 -0.73
CA LEU A 96 -16.40 8.13 -1.47
C LEU A 96 -16.41 7.92 -2.99
N ASN A 97 -15.76 6.86 -3.48
CA ASN A 97 -15.83 6.47 -4.89
C ASN A 97 -17.27 6.20 -5.35
N GLN A 98 -18.09 5.53 -4.53
CA GLN A 98 -19.51 5.29 -4.84
C GLN A 98 -20.36 6.58 -4.83
N LEU A 99 -19.93 7.61 -4.09
CA LEU A 99 -20.54 8.93 -4.07
C LEU A 99 -20.03 9.84 -5.21
N GLY A 100 -19.21 9.32 -6.13
CA GLY A 100 -18.71 10.09 -7.28
C GLY A 100 -17.47 10.95 -6.96
N LEU A 101 -16.76 10.63 -5.87
CA LEU A 101 -15.50 11.25 -5.49
C LEU A 101 -14.34 10.26 -5.72
N PRO A 102 -13.65 10.32 -6.88
CA PRO A 102 -12.47 9.51 -7.13
C PRO A 102 -11.45 9.68 -6.00
N THR A 103 -11.13 8.58 -5.32
CA THR A 103 -10.38 8.61 -4.06
C THR A 103 -9.03 7.91 -4.18
N LEU A 104 -7.96 8.64 -3.87
CA LEU A 104 -6.63 8.07 -3.65
C LEU A 104 -6.56 7.44 -2.26
N HIS A 105 -6.16 6.17 -2.20
CA HIS A 105 -5.85 5.46 -0.95
C HIS A 105 -4.42 4.92 -1.07
N THR A 106 -3.71 4.72 0.05
CA THR A 106 -2.34 4.16 0.08
C THR A 106 -2.19 2.87 -0.72
N GLN A 107 -3.20 2.02 -0.66
CA GLN A 107 -3.28 0.77 -1.43
C GLN A 107 -3.34 0.97 -2.95
N HIS A 108 -3.50 2.19 -3.46
CA HIS A 108 -3.50 2.50 -4.90
C HIS A 108 -2.27 3.31 -5.32
N LEU A 109 -1.32 3.60 -4.40
CA LEU A 109 -0.11 4.36 -4.74
C LEU A 109 0.72 3.70 -5.85
N TYR A 110 0.59 2.38 -6.03
CA TYR A 110 1.25 1.67 -7.12
C TYR A 110 0.58 1.89 -8.47
N GLU A 111 -0.73 2.14 -8.51
CA GLU A 111 -1.47 2.39 -9.75
C GLU A 111 -1.05 3.71 -10.40
N THR A 112 -0.39 4.58 -9.64
CA THR A 112 0.06 5.92 -10.05
C THR A 112 1.56 6.09 -9.73
N PRO A 113 2.46 5.52 -10.57
CA PRO A 113 3.90 5.55 -10.34
C PRO A 113 4.46 6.95 -10.09
N GLU A 114 3.91 7.97 -10.74
CA GLU A 114 4.30 9.37 -10.60
C GLU A 114 4.03 9.91 -9.18
N ILE A 115 2.92 9.51 -8.57
CA ILE A 115 2.59 9.85 -7.19
C ILE A 115 3.55 9.14 -6.23
N LEU A 116 3.83 7.86 -6.44
CA LEU A 116 4.78 7.11 -5.61
C LEU A 116 6.22 7.61 -5.76
N ASP A 117 6.64 7.96 -6.97
CA ASP A 117 7.95 8.54 -7.26
C ASP A 117 8.09 9.89 -6.54
N MET A 118 7.07 10.75 -6.61
CA MET A 118 7.01 12.02 -5.85
C MET A 118 7.21 11.80 -4.35
N TRP A 119 6.44 10.90 -3.73
CA TRP A 119 6.58 10.61 -2.31
C TRP A 119 7.95 10.02 -1.96
N THR A 120 8.46 9.12 -2.80
CA THR A 120 9.76 8.48 -2.56
C THR A 120 10.89 9.49 -2.59
N GLU A 121 10.93 10.34 -3.62
CA GLU A 121 12.02 11.30 -3.85
C GLU A 121 11.97 12.48 -2.88
N GLN A 122 10.77 12.93 -2.51
CA GLN A 122 10.60 14.17 -1.73
C GLN A 122 10.42 13.92 -0.23
N VAL A 123 10.09 12.69 0.18
CA VAL A 123 9.78 12.35 1.58
C VAL A 123 10.54 11.12 2.06
N PHE A 124 10.36 9.95 1.44
CA PHE A 124 10.83 8.68 2.02
C PHE A 124 12.36 8.55 1.97
N ASN A 125 12.97 8.75 0.80
CA ASN A 125 14.43 8.64 0.67
C ASN A 125 15.16 9.72 1.47
N PRO A 126 14.77 11.02 1.42
CA PRO A 126 15.41 12.04 2.25
C PRO A 126 15.36 11.73 3.74
N ALA A 127 14.25 11.18 4.26
CA ALA A 127 14.14 10.78 5.66
C ALA A 127 15.10 9.62 5.99
N ILE A 128 15.20 8.62 5.10
CA ILE A 128 16.11 7.48 5.26
C ILE A 128 17.58 7.91 5.20
N GLU A 129 17.95 8.73 4.22
CA GLU A 129 19.32 9.22 4.02
C GLU A 129 19.84 10.05 5.20
N LYS A 130 18.94 10.84 5.82
CA LYS A 130 19.27 11.66 7.00
C LYS A 130 19.11 10.91 8.32
N HIS A 131 18.49 9.73 8.30
CA HIS A 131 18.05 9.02 9.50
C HIS A 131 17.17 9.88 10.43
N GLU A 132 16.31 10.71 9.82
CA GLU A 132 15.46 11.66 10.52
C GLU A 132 14.01 11.52 10.04
N ILE A 133 13.06 11.47 10.96
CA ILE A 133 11.64 11.50 10.62
C ILE A 133 11.33 12.89 10.07
N SER A 134 11.06 12.97 8.77
CA SER A 134 10.75 14.22 8.08
C SER A 134 9.52 14.05 7.20
N MET A 135 8.70 15.10 7.16
CA MET A 135 7.54 15.22 6.28
C MET A 135 7.92 15.69 4.88
N GLY A 136 9.18 16.09 4.63
CA GLY A 136 9.57 16.60 3.32
C GLY A 136 8.65 17.73 2.81
N LYS A 137 8.51 17.85 1.48
CA LYS A 137 7.62 18.83 0.83
C LYS A 137 7.00 18.22 -0.43
N PRO A 138 6.03 17.30 -0.29
CA PRO A 138 5.39 16.65 -1.43
C PRO A 138 4.67 17.66 -2.34
N ASP A 139 4.60 17.35 -3.62
CA ASP A 139 3.83 18.12 -4.60
C ASP A 139 2.40 17.57 -4.71
N PHE A 140 1.45 18.24 -4.06
CA PHE A 140 0.05 17.83 -4.05
C PHE A 140 -0.64 18.01 -5.41
N ASP A 141 -0.12 18.84 -6.31
CA ASP A 141 -0.70 19.03 -7.64
C ASP A 141 -0.58 17.77 -8.48
N VAL A 142 0.46 16.95 -8.24
CA VAL A 142 0.61 15.63 -8.86
C VAL A 142 -0.57 14.72 -8.49
N ILE A 143 -1.16 14.85 -7.31
CA ILE A 143 -2.33 14.03 -6.92
C ILE A 143 -3.58 14.52 -7.66
N ALA A 144 -3.82 15.82 -7.65
CA ALA A 144 -4.96 16.43 -8.32
C ALA A 144 -4.93 16.20 -9.85
N SER A 145 -3.74 16.24 -10.46
CA SER A 145 -3.58 16.02 -11.91
C SER A 145 -3.97 14.61 -12.37
N HIS A 146 -4.10 13.65 -11.45
CA HIS A 146 -4.59 12.30 -11.74
C HIS A 146 -6.12 12.17 -11.58
N GLY A 147 -6.84 13.28 -11.39
CA GLY A 147 -8.29 13.33 -11.32
C GLY A 147 -8.87 12.87 -9.98
N TYR A 148 -8.04 12.73 -8.95
CA TYR A 148 -8.51 12.44 -7.59
C TYR A 148 -9.15 13.69 -6.98
N ARG A 149 -10.35 13.51 -6.43
CA ARG A 149 -11.11 14.54 -5.71
C ARG A 149 -11.14 14.29 -4.21
N ALA A 150 -10.70 13.11 -3.78
CA ALA A 150 -10.55 12.77 -2.39
C ALA A 150 -9.28 11.97 -2.12
N THR A 151 -8.80 12.04 -0.88
CA THR A 151 -7.65 11.25 -0.44
C THR A 151 -7.91 10.67 0.95
N VAL A 152 -7.41 9.47 1.23
CA VAL A 152 -7.53 8.82 2.54
C VAL A 152 -6.26 8.03 2.84
N ASP A 153 -6.04 7.71 4.12
CA ASP A 153 -4.90 6.92 4.61
C ASP A 153 -3.54 7.66 4.48
N LEU A 154 -2.45 7.01 4.91
CA LEU A 154 -1.10 7.57 5.01
C LEU A 154 -0.34 7.38 3.68
N PRO A 155 0.48 8.33 3.22
CA PRO A 155 1.02 9.48 3.94
C PRO A 155 0.08 10.68 4.03
N MET A 156 -0.92 10.78 3.14
CA MET A 156 -1.69 12.00 2.92
C MET A 156 -2.39 12.53 4.17
N ALA A 157 -2.95 11.65 5.01
CA ALA A 157 -3.60 12.04 6.25
C ALA A 157 -2.71 12.83 7.23
N LEU A 158 -1.37 12.69 7.15
CA LEU A 158 -0.42 13.42 8.00
C LEU A 158 -0.17 14.87 7.53
N TYR A 159 -0.58 15.22 6.31
CA TYR A 159 -0.38 16.55 5.74
C TYR A 159 -1.62 17.45 5.88
N PHE A 160 -2.54 17.09 6.78
CA PHE A 160 -3.83 17.76 6.88
C PHE A 160 -3.72 19.28 7.11
N GLU A 161 -2.67 19.74 7.79
CA GLU A 161 -2.41 21.17 8.03
C GLU A 161 -2.06 21.89 6.73
N GLN A 162 -1.11 21.36 5.95
CA GLN A 162 -0.71 21.93 4.66
C GLN A 162 -1.86 21.89 3.65
N ILE A 163 -2.70 20.87 3.75
CA ILE A 163 -3.89 20.70 2.91
C ILE A 163 -4.97 21.69 3.31
N TYR A 164 -5.20 21.89 4.61
CA TYR A 164 -6.14 22.89 5.13
C TYR A 164 -5.74 24.31 4.73
N GLU A 165 -4.44 24.63 4.76
CA GLU A 165 -3.92 25.92 4.28
C GLU A 165 -4.02 26.10 2.76
N ARG A 166 -3.92 24.99 2.00
CA ARG A 166 -3.86 25.03 0.53
C ARG A 166 -5.23 25.06 -0.14
N TYR A 167 -6.18 24.27 0.35
CA TYR A 167 -7.47 24.09 -0.32
C TYR A 167 -8.55 25.02 0.25
N PRO A 168 -9.58 25.36 -0.55
CA PRO A 168 -10.55 26.39 -0.16
C PRO A 168 -11.42 25.97 1.04
N GLU A 169 -12.23 26.91 1.53
CA GLU A 169 -13.10 26.73 2.70
C GLU A 169 -14.12 25.58 2.55
N ASP A 170 -14.45 25.17 1.33
CA ASP A 170 -15.38 24.08 1.05
C ASP A 170 -14.74 22.68 1.14
N CYS A 171 -13.42 22.58 1.28
CA CYS A 171 -12.75 21.30 1.47
C CYS A 171 -13.11 20.71 2.84
N LYS A 172 -13.67 19.49 2.84
CA LYS A 172 -14.17 18.77 4.02
C LYS A 172 -13.18 17.71 4.48
N PHE A 173 -13.05 17.55 5.79
CA PHE A 173 -12.12 16.61 6.42
C PHE A 173 -12.87 15.51 7.16
N ILE A 174 -12.39 14.26 7.05
CA ILE A 174 -12.99 13.11 7.73
C ILE A 174 -11.94 12.42 8.59
N LEU A 175 -12.08 12.52 9.90
CA LEU A 175 -11.24 11.83 10.87
C LEU A 175 -11.83 10.45 11.17
N THR A 176 -11.34 9.42 10.49
CA THR A 176 -11.74 8.04 10.80
C THR A 176 -11.08 7.54 12.08
N THR A 177 -11.87 6.98 13.01
CA THR A 177 -11.39 6.47 14.30
C THR A 177 -11.80 5.02 14.57
N ARG A 178 -11.23 4.43 15.63
CA ARG A 178 -11.65 3.15 16.21
C ARG A 178 -12.29 3.38 17.57
N ASP A 179 -12.99 2.36 18.07
CA ASP A 179 -13.61 2.39 19.39
C ASP A 179 -12.57 2.64 20.50
N THR A 180 -11.34 2.11 20.33
CA THR A 180 -10.21 2.38 21.22
C THR A 180 -8.88 2.45 20.46
N SER A 181 -7.89 3.16 21.01
CA SER A 181 -6.51 3.20 20.49
C SER A 181 -5.83 1.83 20.54
N GLU A 182 -6.21 0.98 21.51
CA GLU A 182 -5.73 -0.40 21.63
C GLU A 182 -6.19 -1.26 20.44
N GLU A 183 -7.46 -1.15 20.04
CA GLU A 183 -7.99 -1.84 18.87
C GLU A 183 -7.31 -1.38 17.58
N TRP A 184 -7.06 -0.07 17.47
CA TRP A 184 -6.29 0.48 16.35
C TRP A 184 -4.89 -0.12 16.31
N PHE A 185 -4.13 -0.07 17.42
CA PHE A 185 -2.75 -0.55 17.46
C PHE A 185 -2.66 -2.04 17.10
N ASN A 186 -3.56 -2.86 17.63
CA ASN A 186 -3.58 -4.29 17.31
C ASN A 186 -3.84 -4.55 15.82
N SER A 187 -4.67 -3.73 15.17
CA SER A 187 -4.88 -3.80 13.72
C SER A 187 -3.67 -3.30 12.92
N PHE A 188 -3.04 -2.21 13.35
CA PHE A 188 -1.86 -1.62 12.70
C PHE A 188 -0.65 -2.52 12.78
N ARG A 189 -0.33 -3.03 13.98
CA ARG A 189 0.76 -3.97 14.20
C ARG A 189 0.65 -5.20 13.30
N LEU A 190 -0.55 -5.77 13.15
CA LEU A 190 -0.74 -6.93 12.27
C LEU A 190 -0.40 -6.61 10.80
N LEU A 191 -0.85 -5.46 10.30
CA LEU A 191 -0.53 -5.00 8.94
C LEU A 191 0.98 -4.78 8.80
N ALA A 192 1.56 -4.02 9.73
CA ALA A 192 2.99 -3.69 9.77
C ALA A 192 3.86 -4.95 9.72
N THR A 193 3.58 -5.95 10.57
CA THR A 193 4.35 -7.20 10.58
C THR A 193 4.21 -8.01 9.29
N SER A 194 3.01 -8.01 8.67
CA SER A 194 2.74 -8.83 7.49
C SER A 194 3.40 -8.24 6.24
N ILE A 195 3.29 -6.92 6.05
CA ILE A 195 3.77 -6.27 4.83
C ILE A 195 5.25 -5.97 4.91
N SER A 196 5.75 -5.44 6.03
CA SER A 196 7.17 -5.07 6.14
C SER A 196 8.10 -6.27 5.93
N HIS A 197 7.76 -7.45 6.45
CA HIS A 197 8.56 -8.65 6.22
C HIS A 197 8.65 -9.01 4.73
N THR A 198 7.52 -8.94 4.02
CA THR A 198 7.43 -9.25 2.59
C THR A 198 8.18 -8.23 1.73
N THR A 199 7.97 -6.94 1.97
CA THR A 199 8.62 -5.86 1.21
C THR A 199 10.13 -5.79 1.47
N ASN A 200 10.57 -6.12 2.70
CA ASN A 200 11.99 -6.15 3.03
C ASN A 200 12.72 -7.29 2.31
N MET A 201 12.21 -8.52 2.35
CA MET A 201 12.90 -9.66 1.72
C MET A 201 13.13 -9.49 0.20
N ALA A 202 12.24 -8.77 -0.49
CA ALA A 202 12.36 -8.52 -1.93
C ALA A 202 13.00 -7.15 -2.28
N GLY A 203 13.24 -6.29 -1.29
CA GLY A 203 13.59 -4.87 -1.48
C GLY A 203 14.89 -4.60 -2.23
N HIS A 204 15.86 -5.52 -2.19
CA HIS A 204 17.14 -5.36 -2.89
C HIS A 204 17.15 -5.87 -4.33
N LEU A 205 16.21 -6.74 -4.69
CA LEU A 205 16.21 -7.40 -5.99
C LEU A 205 15.38 -6.62 -7.01
N VAL A 206 14.57 -5.67 -6.54
CA VAL A 206 13.49 -5.07 -7.30
C VAL A 206 13.29 -3.60 -6.93
N SER A 207 13.48 -2.68 -7.88
CA SER A 207 13.42 -1.23 -7.63
C SER A 207 12.05 -0.73 -7.12
N TYR A 208 10.94 -1.39 -7.41
CA TYR A 208 9.64 -1.04 -6.82
C TYR A 208 9.51 -1.51 -5.37
N MET A 209 10.00 -2.71 -5.05
CA MET A 209 10.04 -3.19 -3.67
C MET A 209 10.95 -2.32 -2.80
N TYR A 210 11.97 -1.69 -3.40
CA TYR A 210 12.74 -0.64 -2.75
C TYR A 210 11.88 0.58 -2.36
N GLN A 211 11.03 1.09 -3.27
CA GLN A 211 10.14 2.23 -2.98
C GLN A 211 9.13 1.88 -1.87
N LEU A 212 8.51 0.70 -1.96
CA LEU A 212 7.65 0.21 -0.88
C LEU A 212 8.42 0.02 0.43
N ALA A 213 9.62 -0.55 0.40
CA ALA A 213 10.44 -0.72 1.59
C ALA A 213 10.85 0.63 2.21
N SER A 214 11.01 1.67 1.39
CA SER A 214 11.30 3.04 1.82
C SER A 214 10.06 3.68 2.45
N TYR A 215 8.90 3.56 1.80
CA TYR A 215 7.61 3.96 2.36
C TYR A 215 7.36 3.32 3.72
N TRP A 216 7.51 2.00 3.84
CA TRP A 216 7.27 1.29 5.10
C TRP A 216 8.25 1.69 6.20
N ARG A 217 9.53 1.97 5.90
CA ARG A 217 10.47 2.51 6.88
C ARG A 217 10.01 3.86 7.39
N TRP A 218 9.69 4.78 6.47
CA TRP A 218 9.21 6.11 6.82
C TRP A 218 7.92 6.05 7.63
N LEU A 219 6.94 5.24 7.19
CA LEU A 219 5.66 5.08 7.87
C LEU A 219 5.84 4.53 9.29
N LEU A 220 6.61 3.45 9.43
CA LEU A 220 6.81 2.82 10.74
C LEU A 220 7.63 3.72 11.66
N ALA A 221 8.67 4.39 11.17
CA ALA A 221 9.40 5.38 11.94
C ALA A 221 8.49 6.52 12.43
N THR A 222 7.61 7.01 11.57
CA THR A 222 6.66 8.09 11.87
C THR A 222 5.61 7.65 12.90
N VAL A 223 5.02 6.47 12.72
CA VAL A 223 4.01 5.96 13.67
C VAL A 223 4.66 5.61 15.00
N ASP A 224 5.83 4.95 15.00
CA ASP A 224 6.56 4.54 16.20
C ASP A 224 7.29 5.70 16.90
N GLN A 225 7.36 6.88 16.26
CA GLN A 225 8.17 8.02 16.72
C GLN A 225 9.62 7.58 17.01
N ASN A 226 10.20 6.81 16.09
CA ASN A 226 11.50 6.17 16.24
C ASN A 226 12.32 6.22 14.94
N SER A 227 13.26 7.16 14.88
CA SER A 227 14.13 7.35 13.73
C SER A 227 15.12 6.20 13.52
N ASP A 228 15.40 5.37 14.53
CA ASP A 228 16.31 4.22 14.39
C ASP A 228 15.81 3.24 13.33
N ILE A 229 14.48 3.16 13.11
CA ILE A 229 13.87 2.35 12.04
C ILE A 229 14.38 2.77 10.65
N LEU A 230 14.68 4.06 10.45
CA LEU A 230 15.21 4.60 9.19
C LEU A 230 16.67 4.19 8.96
N SER A 231 17.42 3.87 10.02
CA SER A 231 18.81 3.41 9.94
C SER A 231 18.94 1.93 9.58
N VAL A 232 17.85 1.15 9.70
CA VAL A 232 17.87 -0.27 9.39
C VAL A 232 18.07 -0.45 7.87
N PRO A 233 19.14 -1.15 7.44
CA PRO A 233 19.37 -1.37 6.02
C PRO A 233 18.14 -1.96 5.33
N ILE A 234 17.85 -1.51 4.11
CA ILE A 234 16.87 -2.18 3.24
C ILE A 234 17.24 -3.67 3.16
N GLY A 235 16.27 -4.57 2.99
CA GLY A 235 16.51 -6.02 3.04
C GLY A 235 16.53 -6.64 4.43
N MET A 236 16.86 -5.88 5.46
CA MET A 236 16.90 -6.40 6.83
C MET A 236 15.53 -6.34 7.51
N PRO A 237 15.23 -7.28 8.44
CA PRO A 237 14.02 -7.20 9.26
C PRO A 237 13.98 -5.91 10.07
N LEU A 238 12.82 -5.23 10.08
CA LEU A 238 12.59 -4.06 10.92
C LEU A 238 12.27 -4.49 12.37
N PRO A 239 12.61 -3.68 13.38
CA PRO A 239 12.23 -3.96 14.75
C PRO A 239 10.70 -3.93 14.92
N PRO A 240 10.17 -4.64 15.94
CA PRO A 240 8.75 -4.53 16.29
C PRO A 240 8.44 -3.11 16.78
N LEU A 241 7.21 -2.65 16.49
CA LEU A 241 6.72 -1.36 16.98
C LEU A 241 6.56 -1.35 18.50
N ASP A 242 6.93 -0.24 19.13
CA ASP A 242 6.61 0.09 20.50
C ASP A 242 5.14 0.51 20.59
N LYS A 243 4.36 -0.28 21.33
CA LYS A 243 2.93 -0.06 21.50
C LYS A 243 2.59 1.31 22.08
N ARG A 244 3.34 1.76 23.09
CA ARG A 244 3.05 3.01 23.79
C ARG A 244 3.30 4.18 22.85
N ARG A 245 4.46 4.22 22.18
CA ARG A 245 4.79 5.30 21.23
C ARG A 245 3.81 5.37 20.06
N ALA A 246 3.43 4.21 19.51
CA ALA A 246 2.48 4.16 18.42
C ALA A 246 1.09 4.69 18.83
N ILE A 247 0.60 4.32 20.01
CA ILE A 247 -0.67 4.83 20.55
C ILE A 247 -0.60 6.33 20.82
N GLU A 248 0.47 6.80 21.45
CA GLU A 248 0.68 8.23 21.71
C GLU A 248 0.70 9.04 20.40
N SER A 249 1.40 8.56 19.38
CA SER A 249 1.43 9.16 18.03
C SER A 249 0.04 9.25 17.40
N TYR A 250 -0.76 8.18 17.49
CA TYR A 250 -2.12 8.14 16.96
C TYR A 250 -3.07 9.09 17.72
N GLU A 251 -3.01 9.11 19.05
CA GLU A 251 -3.86 9.95 19.87
C GLU A 251 -3.52 11.44 19.70
N GLU A 252 -2.23 11.76 19.64
CA GLU A 252 -1.75 13.12 19.40
C GLU A 252 -2.16 13.63 18.02
N HIS A 253 -2.05 12.80 16.97
CA HIS A 253 -2.54 13.15 15.64
C HIS A 253 -4.04 13.47 15.66
N ASN A 254 -4.86 12.59 16.26
CA ASN A 254 -6.30 12.82 16.35
C ASN A 254 -6.64 14.07 17.15
N ARG A 255 -5.88 14.39 18.21
CA ARG A 255 -6.03 15.61 19.00
C ARG A 255 -5.76 16.84 18.13
N ARG A 256 -4.63 16.88 17.42
CA ARG A 256 -4.27 18.01 16.54
C ARG A 256 -5.28 18.25 15.43
N VAL A 257 -5.80 17.19 14.81
CA VAL A 257 -6.87 17.31 13.81
C VAL A 257 -8.10 18.02 14.38
N ARG A 258 -8.54 17.64 15.58
CA ARG A 258 -9.71 18.25 16.24
C ARG A 258 -9.48 19.71 16.65
N GLU A 259 -8.24 20.08 16.95
CA GLU A 259 -7.88 21.44 17.36
C GLU A 259 -7.76 22.40 16.18
N LEU A 260 -7.27 21.93 15.04
CA LEU A 260 -6.93 22.78 13.90
C LEU A 260 -8.04 22.85 12.85
N ILE A 261 -8.81 21.77 12.67
CA ILE A 261 -9.89 21.77 11.67
C ILE A 261 -11.21 22.21 12.32
N PRO A 262 -11.87 23.26 11.78
CA PRO A 262 -13.17 23.70 12.27
C PRO A 262 -14.23 22.59 12.25
N VAL A 263 -15.12 22.59 13.25
CA VAL A 263 -16.14 21.54 13.45
C VAL A 263 -17.15 21.42 12.30
N ASP A 264 -17.40 22.50 11.57
CA ASP A 264 -18.25 22.53 10.38
C ASP A 264 -17.58 21.90 9.16
N ARG A 265 -16.24 21.79 9.16
CA ARG A 265 -15.43 21.16 8.13
C ARG A 265 -14.87 19.79 8.55
N LEU A 266 -15.18 19.30 9.76
CA LEU A 266 -14.65 18.05 10.29
C LEU A 266 -15.76 17.06 10.66
N LEU A 267 -15.72 15.88 10.04
CA LEU A 267 -16.49 14.72 10.47
C LEU A 267 -15.59 13.73 11.22
N GLU A 268 -15.81 13.58 12.52
CA GLU A 268 -15.27 12.43 13.25
C GLU A 268 -16.16 11.20 13.01
N TYR A 269 -15.55 10.14 12.46
CA TYR A 269 -16.31 9.07 11.83
C TYR A 269 -15.79 7.68 12.19
N ASN A 270 -16.65 6.84 12.75
CA ASN A 270 -16.41 5.41 12.83
C ASN A 270 -17.18 4.73 11.70
N VAL A 271 -16.50 4.01 10.80
CA VAL A 271 -17.13 3.38 9.62
C VAL A 271 -18.27 2.41 9.95
N LYS A 272 -18.39 1.97 11.22
CA LYS A 272 -19.55 1.19 11.71
C LYS A 272 -20.86 1.98 11.71
N GLN A 273 -20.81 3.31 11.72
CA GLN A 273 -21.96 4.20 11.64
C GLN A 273 -22.65 4.17 10.27
N GLY A 274 -21.96 3.67 9.22
CA GLY A 274 -22.52 3.50 7.89
C GLY A 274 -22.79 4.82 7.16
N TRP A 275 -23.70 4.79 6.20
CA TRP A 275 -23.87 5.87 5.22
C TRP A 275 -24.35 7.20 5.77
N GLN A 276 -25.28 7.18 6.74
CA GLN A 276 -26.06 8.37 7.09
C GLN A 276 -25.19 9.56 7.51
N PRO A 277 -24.27 9.45 8.50
CA PRO A 277 -23.46 10.60 8.92
C PRO A 277 -22.52 11.10 7.82
N LEU A 278 -22.04 10.19 6.97
CA LEU A 278 -21.17 10.54 5.84
C LEU A 278 -21.92 11.34 4.78
N CYS A 279 -23.11 10.88 4.40
CA CYS A 279 -23.93 11.57 3.39
C CYS A 279 -24.44 12.92 3.89
N ASP A 280 -24.86 13.00 5.14
CA ASP A 280 -25.33 14.25 5.76
C ASP A 280 -24.19 15.28 5.77
N PHE A 281 -23.01 14.88 6.22
CA PHE A 281 -21.84 15.75 6.25
C PHE A 281 -21.38 16.20 4.85
N LEU A 282 -21.47 15.31 3.85
CA LEU A 282 -21.10 15.63 2.47
C LEU A 282 -22.24 16.29 1.67
N GLU A 283 -23.41 16.50 2.28
CA GLU A 283 -24.59 17.09 1.65
C GLU A 283 -25.02 16.34 0.37
N VAL A 284 -24.92 15.01 0.38
CA VAL A 284 -25.27 14.18 -0.77
C VAL A 284 -26.77 13.87 -0.80
N GLU A 285 -27.48 14.40 -1.80
CA GLU A 285 -28.93 14.20 -1.95
C GLU A 285 -29.32 12.71 -2.11
N ASN A 286 -28.54 11.96 -2.90
CA ASN A 286 -28.83 10.57 -3.25
C ASN A 286 -27.96 9.58 -2.46
N CYS A 287 -28.11 9.58 -1.14
CA CYS A 287 -27.35 8.68 -0.27
C CYS A 287 -27.70 7.20 -0.53
N PRO A 288 -26.73 6.30 -0.76
CA PRO A 288 -26.97 4.90 -1.12
C PRO A 288 -27.32 4.01 0.09
N ILE A 289 -28.21 4.48 0.98
CA ILE A 289 -28.59 3.82 2.24
C ILE A 289 -29.13 2.39 2.07
N LYS A 290 -29.66 2.05 0.89
CA LYS A 290 -30.15 0.70 0.57
C LYS A 290 -29.04 -0.31 0.33
N ARG A 291 -27.81 0.13 0.07
CA ARG A 291 -26.64 -0.73 -0.10
C ARG A 291 -25.88 -0.82 1.24
N PRO A 292 -25.34 -1.99 1.60
CA PRO A 292 -24.50 -2.07 2.78
C PRO A 292 -23.27 -1.17 2.62
N PHE A 293 -22.86 -0.52 3.71
CA PHE A 293 -21.63 0.27 3.70
C PHE A 293 -20.43 -0.64 3.37
N PRO A 294 -19.48 -0.21 2.52
CA PRO A 294 -18.35 -1.04 2.12
C PRO A 294 -17.59 -1.58 3.34
N LYS A 295 -17.43 -2.90 3.43
CA LYS A 295 -16.66 -3.55 4.51
C LYS A 295 -15.61 -4.48 3.91
N THR A 296 -14.35 -4.11 4.07
CA THR A 296 -13.21 -4.80 3.44
C THR A 296 -11.95 -4.62 4.30
N ASN A 297 -10.81 -5.15 3.84
CA ASN A 297 -9.50 -4.99 4.47
C ASN A 297 -9.42 -5.57 5.90
N SER A 298 -10.04 -6.74 6.09
CA SER A 298 -9.99 -7.50 7.34
C SER A 298 -8.61 -8.08 7.61
N ALA A 299 -8.33 -8.44 8.86
CA ALA A 299 -7.11 -9.15 9.25
C ALA A 299 -6.89 -10.45 8.45
N LEU A 300 -7.97 -11.16 8.13
CA LEU A 300 -7.91 -12.39 7.32
C LEU A 300 -7.53 -12.08 5.87
N SER A 301 -8.13 -11.06 5.27
CA SER A 301 -7.81 -10.64 3.90
C SER A 301 -6.33 -10.20 3.76
N ILE A 302 -5.76 -9.52 4.76
CA ILE A 302 -4.35 -9.11 4.78
C ILE A 302 -3.42 -10.33 4.82
N LYS A 303 -3.72 -11.30 5.68
CA LYS A 303 -2.94 -12.54 5.77
C LYS A 303 -2.98 -13.29 4.43
N ALA A 304 -4.15 -13.43 3.82
CA ALA A 304 -4.31 -14.08 2.53
C ALA A 304 -3.50 -13.36 1.43
N GLN A 305 -3.65 -12.04 1.32
CA GLN A 305 -2.90 -11.21 0.38
C GLN A 305 -1.38 -11.39 0.53
N THR A 306 -0.89 -11.39 1.77
CA THR A 306 0.53 -11.56 2.08
C THR A 306 1.04 -12.93 1.63
N VAL A 307 0.31 -14.01 1.97
CA VAL A 307 0.66 -15.38 1.58
C VAL A 307 0.65 -15.52 0.05
N THR A 308 -0.36 -15.00 -0.63
CA THR A 308 -0.45 -15.03 -2.10
C THR A 308 0.74 -14.33 -2.75
N ALA A 309 1.11 -13.14 -2.26
CA ALA A 309 2.26 -12.39 -2.77
C ALA A 309 3.58 -13.15 -2.55
N MET A 310 3.79 -13.75 -1.37
CA MET A 310 4.97 -14.56 -1.08
C MET A 310 5.07 -15.79 -1.99
N VAL A 311 3.97 -16.54 -2.17
CA VAL A 311 3.95 -17.73 -3.03
C VAL A 311 4.31 -17.38 -4.46
N ALA A 312 3.77 -16.29 -4.99
CA ALA A 312 4.12 -15.84 -6.33
C ALA A 312 5.59 -15.44 -6.45
N TYR A 313 6.12 -14.70 -5.46
CA TYR A 313 7.53 -14.33 -5.40
C TYR A 313 8.46 -15.55 -5.41
N PHE A 314 8.22 -16.52 -4.52
CA PHE A 314 9.03 -17.75 -4.47
C PHE A 314 8.90 -18.59 -5.75
N THR A 315 7.72 -18.61 -6.37
CA THR A 315 7.51 -19.29 -7.65
C THR A 315 8.37 -18.66 -8.74
N ILE A 316 8.34 -17.33 -8.88
CA ILE A 316 9.19 -16.59 -9.84
C ILE A 316 10.67 -16.83 -9.55
N LEU A 317 11.09 -16.74 -8.30
CA LEU A 317 12.48 -16.97 -7.89
C LEU A 317 12.95 -18.39 -8.25
N ILE A 318 12.13 -19.41 -7.98
CA ILE A 318 12.42 -20.80 -8.36
C ILE A 318 12.50 -20.95 -9.88
N CYS A 319 11.57 -20.35 -10.63
CA CYS A 319 11.56 -20.38 -12.09
C CYS A 319 12.80 -19.73 -12.72
N ILE A 320 13.47 -18.80 -12.03
CA ILE A 320 14.71 -18.15 -12.51
C ILE A 320 15.96 -18.91 -12.01
N THR A 321 16.03 -19.20 -10.72
CA THR A 321 17.24 -19.76 -10.09
C THR A 321 17.48 -21.21 -10.45
N VAL A 322 16.43 -22.03 -10.59
CA VAL A 322 16.59 -23.45 -10.94
C VAL A 322 17.18 -23.63 -12.35
N PRO A 323 16.70 -22.94 -13.40
CA PRO A 323 17.35 -23.01 -14.71
C PRO A 323 18.81 -22.55 -14.70
N ILE A 324 19.13 -21.44 -14.01
CA ILE A 324 20.50 -20.93 -13.91
C ILE A 324 21.40 -21.95 -13.19
N ALA A 325 20.95 -22.49 -12.05
CA ALA A 325 21.68 -23.50 -11.31
C ALA A 325 21.88 -24.78 -12.14
N ASN A 326 20.85 -25.22 -12.87
CA ASN A 326 20.94 -26.38 -13.74
C ASN A 326 21.93 -26.15 -14.90
N TYR A 327 21.92 -24.96 -15.51
CA TYR A 327 22.89 -24.57 -16.54
C TYR A 327 24.33 -24.54 -16.01
N ALA A 328 24.55 -23.91 -14.85
CA ALA A 328 25.86 -23.86 -14.21
C ALA A 328 26.35 -25.27 -13.83
N PHE A 329 25.48 -26.10 -13.27
CA PHE A 329 25.78 -27.49 -12.93
C PHE A 329 26.16 -28.30 -14.17
N GLU A 330 25.42 -28.15 -15.28
CA GLU A 330 25.72 -28.82 -16.54
C GLU A 330 27.07 -28.37 -17.12
N LYS A 331 27.41 -27.08 -17.02
CA LYS A 331 28.71 -26.56 -17.44
C LYS A 331 29.88 -27.11 -16.61
N VAL A 332 29.70 -27.29 -15.30
CA VAL A 332 30.76 -27.78 -14.41
C VAL A 332 30.92 -29.30 -14.49
N THR A 333 29.81 -30.04 -14.62
CA THR A 333 29.81 -31.51 -14.49
C THR A 333 29.65 -32.27 -15.80
N GLY A 334 29.28 -31.58 -16.89
CA GLY A 334 28.91 -32.20 -18.16
C GLY A 334 27.61 -33.00 -18.11
N GLN A 335 26.84 -32.93 -17.02
CA GLN A 335 25.58 -33.66 -16.83
C GLN A 335 24.47 -32.72 -16.35
N LYS A 336 23.23 -32.99 -16.78
CA LYS A 336 22.06 -32.30 -16.23
C LYS A 336 21.83 -32.67 -14.76
N LEU A 337 21.49 -31.68 -13.94
CA LEU A 337 21.31 -31.83 -12.48
C LEU A 337 20.33 -32.96 -12.13
N MET A 338 19.18 -33.01 -12.81
CA MET A 338 18.17 -34.04 -12.57
C MET A 338 18.66 -35.46 -12.91
N SER A 339 19.54 -35.61 -13.90
CA SER A 339 20.14 -36.90 -14.24
C SER A 339 21.12 -37.36 -13.15
N TRP A 340 21.94 -36.42 -12.66
CA TRP A 340 22.88 -36.67 -11.58
C TRP A 340 22.17 -37.04 -10.27
N ILE A 341 21.11 -36.31 -9.90
CA ILE A 341 20.31 -36.60 -8.70
C ILE A 341 19.70 -38.01 -8.78
N LYS A 342 19.06 -38.37 -9.91
CA LYS A 342 18.49 -39.71 -10.11
C LYS A 342 19.55 -40.80 -9.95
N THR A 343 20.75 -40.57 -10.48
CA THR A 343 21.87 -41.50 -10.37
C THR A 343 22.29 -41.69 -8.91
N LYS A 344 22.49 -40.60 -8.16
CA LYS A 344 22.86 -40.66 -6.73
C LYS A 344 21.79 -41.30 -5.85
N VAL A 345 20.51 -40.99 -6.06
CA VAL A 345 19.39 -41.60 -5.32
C VAL A 345 19.35 -43.12 -5.56
N LYS A 346 19.58 -43.58 -6.80
CA LYS A 346 19.65 -45.01 -7.13
C LYS A 346 20.84 -45.68 -6.42
N SER A 347 22.02 -45.05 -6.43
CA SER A 347 23.20 -45.55 -5.72
C SER A 347 22.97 -45.63 -4.21
N TYR A 348 22.32 -44.63 -3.60
CA TYR A 348 22.04 -44.61 -2.16
C TYR A 348 21.05 -45.72 -1.75
N LYS A 349 19.97 -45.91 -2.52
CA LYS A 349 19.01 -47.01 -2.28
C LYS A 349 19.69 -48.39 -2.35
N GLN A 350 20.60 -48.59 -3.31
CA GLN A 350 21.35 -49.84 -3.41
C GLN A 350 22.29 -50.05 -2.23
N TYR A 351 22.97 -48.99 -1.76
CA TYR A 351 23.81 -49.04 -0.57
C TYR A 351 23.01 -49.37 0.69
N SER A 352 21.86 -48.73 0.92
CA SER A 352 21.03 -48.98 2.11
C SER A 352 20.47 -50.40 2.15
N ILE A 353 20.09 -50.96 0.99
CA ILE A 353 19.64 -52.36 0.88
C ILE A 353 20.78 -53.32 1.22
N ARG A 354 22.00 -53.07 0.75
CA ARG A 354 23.18 -53.88 1.09
C ARG A 354 23.55 -53.78 2.58
N LYS A 355 23.38 -52.61 3.19
CA LYS A 355 23.63 -52.39 4.62
C LYS A 355 22.61 -53.07 5.53
N LYS A 356 21.34 -53.23 5.10
CA LYS A 356 20.30 -53.95 5.87
C LYS A 356 20.38 -55.48 5.75
N LYS A 357 21.10 -55.99 4.74
CA LYS A 357 21.32 -57.43 4.53
C LYS A 357 22.61 -57.95 5.20
N ARG A 358 23.42 -57.05 5.73
CA ARG A 358 24.51 -57.33 6.67
C ARG A 358 24.01 -57.01 8.06
#